data_AF-A0A497QJP4-F1
#
_entry.id   AF-A0A497QJP4-F1
#
_cell.length_a   1.000
_cell.length_b   1.000
_cell.length_c   1.000
_cell.angle_alpha   90.00
_cell.angle_beta   90.00
_cell.angle_gamma   90.00
#
_symmetry.space_group_name_H-M   'P 1'
#
loop_
_entity.id
_entity.type
_entity.pdbx_description
1 polymer ?
#
loop_
_entity_poly.entity_id
_entity_poly.type
_entity_poly.pdbx_seq_one_letter_code
_entity_poly.pdbx_strand_id
1 'polypeptide(L)'
;MFQQKKFYKLMTHPSFVMYGLFRSHIVRNGNSSLYKRIKSQYYDNGDLVCALSYKEIRIKTGWYNSRINRYIEYLEKIGVIRTTGIDVGKRFEQQVYILGRRSSMGHDRFFIDEIINEP
;
A
#
# COMPACT_ATOMS: atom_id res chain seq x y z
N MET A 1 -3.28 -21.57 -12.78
CA MET A 1 -3.17 -22.36 -11.52
C MET A 1 -2.24 -21.75 -10.43
N PHE A 2 -1.10 -21.13 -10.77
CA PHE A 2 -0.14 -20.57 -9.78
C PHE A 2 -0.65 -19.28 -9.06
N GLN A 3 -1.51 -18.48 -9.70
CA GLN A 3 -2.02 -17.23 -9.16
C GLN A 3 -3.30 -17.36 -8.31
N GLN A 4 -4.22 -18.29 -8.62
CA GLN A 4 -5.32 -18.64 -7.72
C GLN A 4 -4.81 -19.06 -6.31
N LYS A 5 -3.65 -19.74 -6.25
CA LYS A 5 -2.96 -20.02 -4.98
C LYS A 5 -2.44 -18.76 -4.26
N LYS A 6 -2.05 -17.70 -4.98
CA LYS A 6 -1.67 -16.40 -4.39
C LYS A 6 -2.89 -15.68 -3.81
N PHE A 7 -4.02 -15.68 -4.51
CA PHE A 7 -5.27 -15.07 -4.07
C PHE A 7 -5.83 -15.72 -2.80
N TYR A 8 -5.94 -17.06 -2.77
CA TYR A 8 -6.49 -17.77 -1.61
C TYR A 8 -5.63 -17.56 -0.35
N LYS A 9 -4.30 -17.50 -0.51
CA LYS A 9 -3.36 -17.14 0.57
C LYS A 9 -3.42 -15.67 0.96
N LEU A 10 -3.89 -14.77 0.10
CA LEU A 10 -4.09 -13.37 0.45
C LEU A 10 -5.32 -13.21 1.35
N MET A 11 -6.46 -13.79 0.95
CA MET A 11 -7.78 -13.58 1.56
C MET A 11 -7.99 -14.32 2.90
N THR A 12 -7.20 -15.35 3.19
CA THR A 12 -7.26 -16.12 4.45
C THR A 12 -6.24 -15.66 5.49
N HIS A 13 -5.44 -14.65 5.17
CA HIS A 13 -4.21 -14.33 5.89
C HIS A 13 -4.19 -12.87 6.36
N PRO A 14 -3.48 -12.54 7.47
CA PRO A 14 -3.43 -11.17 7.99
C PRO A 14 -2.89 -10.14 6.99
N SER A 15 -2.25 -10.57 5.90
CA SER A 15 -1.92 -9.71 4.76
C SER A 15 -3.13 -8.98 4.16
N PHE A 16 -4.34 -9.57 4.19
CA PHE A 16 -5.55 -8.87 3.75
C PHE A 16 -5.92 -7.70 4.66
N VAL A 17 -5.76 -7.88 5.98
CA VAL A 17 -5.99 -6.80 6.97
C VAL A 17 -5.01 -5.65 6.74
N MET A 18 -3.74 -5.95 6.47
CA MET A 18 -2.73 -4.94 6.14
C MET A 18 -3.06 -4.20 4.85
N TYR A 19 -3.48 -4.92 3.81
CA TYR A 19 -3.89 -4.31 2.56
C TYR A 19 -5.12 -3.42 2.72
N GLY A 20 -6.14 -3.88 3.45
CA GLY A 20 -7.33 -3.09 3.79
C GLY A 20 -6.99 -1.83 4.60
N LEU A 21 -6.01 -1.93 5.51
CA LEU A 21 -5.47 -0.76 6.22
C LEU A 21 -4.88 0.26 5.23
N PHE A 22 -4.03 -0.17 4.30
CA PHE A 22 -3.45 0.75 3.32
C PHE A 22 -4.50 1.40 2.42
N ARG A 23 -5.48 0.62 1.95
CA ARG A 23 -6.58 1.11 1.12
C ARG A 23 -7.45 2.15 1.82
N SER A 24 -7.67 2.01 3.13
CA SER A 24 -8.43 3.01 3.92
C SER A 24 -7.63 4.29 4.20
N HIS A 25 -6.32 4.29 3.93
CA HIS A 25 -5.41 5.41 4.18
C HIS A 25 -4.78 5.93 2.88
N ILE A 26 -5.50 5.81 1.75
CA ILE A 26 -5.07 6.42 0.48
C ILE A 26 -4.96 7.93 0.67
N VAL A 27 -3.89 8.49 0.12
CA VAL A 27 -3.52 9.89 0.22
C VAL A 27 -4.45 10.74 -0.65
N ARG A 28 -5.67 11.03 -0.17
CA ARG A 28 -6.65 11.85 -0.90
C ARG A 28 -6.67 13.30 -0.42
N ASN A 29 -6.86 13.50 0.89
CA ASN A 29 -7.08 14.81 1.51
C ASN A 29 -6.24 14.99 2.78
N GLY A 30 -4.90 15.08 2.65
CA GLY A 30 -4.04 15.35 3.80
C GLY A 30 -3.50 16.77 3.84
N ASN A 31 -3.38 17.30 5.05
CA ASN A 31 -3.02 18.71 5.26
C ASN A 31 -1.53 18.93 5.58
N SER A 32 -0.77 17.89 5.93
CA SER A 32 0.66 18.06 6.23
C SER A 32 1.47 18.31 4.96
N SER A 33 2.57 19.06 5.09
CA SER A 33 3.49 19.38 3.98
C SER A 33 4.02 18.11 3.30
N LEU A 34 4.36 17.09 4.10
CA LEU A 34 4.76 15.79 3.59
C LEU A 34 3.65 15.12 2.80
N TYR A 35 2.42 15.12 3.31
CA TYR A 35 1.29 14.52 2.62
C TYR A 35 1.02 15.20 1.27
N LYS A 36 1.09 16.54 1.23
CA LYS A 36 0.97 17.32 -0.01
C LYS A 36 2.05 16.93 -1.03
N ARG A 37 3.29 16.71 -0.58
CA ARG A 37 4.40 16.26 -1.44
C ARG A 37 4.14 14.87 -2.00
N ILE A 38 3.76 13.90 -1.16
CA ILE A 38 3.44 12.53 -1.58
C ILE A 38 2.28 12.52 -2.57
N LYS A 39 1.24 13.31 -2.26
CA LYS A 39 0.08 13.48 -3.13
C LYS A 39 0.50 14.01 -4.51
N SER A 40 1.27 15.10 -4.54
CA SER A 40 1.72 15.71 -5.79
C SER A 40 2.63 14.80 -6.61
N GLN A 41 3.51 14.03 -5.95
CA GLN A 41 4.49 13.18 -6.63
C GLN A 41 3.88 11.88 -7.18
N TYR A 42 2.88 11.31 -6.50
CA TYR A 42 2.34 10.00 -6.86
C TYR A 42 0.83 10.04 -7.15
N TYR A 43 0.04 10.54 -6.20
CA TYR A 43 -1.43 10.48 -6.30
C TYR A 43 -1.99 11.31 -7.44
N ASP A 44 -1.53 12.55 -7.57
CA ASP A 44 -1.98 13.46 -8.63
C ASP A 44 -1.49 13.00 -10.02
N ASN A 45 -0.42 12.20 -10.07
CA ASN A 45 0.07 11.50 -11.27
C ASN A 45 -0.65 10.17 -11.56
N GLY A 46 -1.68 9.84 -10.78
CA GLY A 46 -2.56 8.70 -11.02
C GLY A 46 -2.18 7.42 -10.26
N ASP A 47 -1.18 7.40 -9.38
CA ASP A 47 -0.93 6.24 -8.52
C ASP A 47 -1.86 6.25 -7.29
N LEU A 48 -2.38 5.09 -6.89
CA LEU A 48 -3.13 4.96 -5.63
C LEU A 48 -2.15 4.67 -4.50
N VAL A 49 -1.82 5.68 -3.71
CA VAL A 49 -0.75 5.58 -2.70
C VAL A 49 -1.25 5.79 -1.27
N CYS A 50 -0.62 5.08 -0.35
CA CYS A 50 -0.74 5.25 1.09
C CYS A 50 0.64 5.56 1.68
N ALA A 51 0.72 6.44 2.67
CA ALA A 51 1.97 6.75 3.36
C ALA A 51 1.78 6.55 4.86
N LEU A 52 2.37 5.50 5.41
CA LEU A 52 2.30 5.16 6.83
C LEU A 52 3.69 4.74 7.34
N SER A 53 4.08 5.29 8.48
CA SER A 53 5.24 4.79 9.21
C SER A 53 4.96 3.43 9.84
N TYR A 54 6.01 2.65 10.09
CA TYR A 54 5.92 1.40 10.87
C TYR A 54 5.28 1.61 12.24
N LYS A 55 5.52 2.77 12.87
CA LYS A 55 4.90 3.15 14.14
C LYS A 55 3.37 3.26 14.00
N GLU A 56 2.88 3.92 12.96
CA GLU A 56 1.44 4.04 12.69
C GLU A 56 0.81 2.68 12.39
N ILE A 57 1.46 1.86 11.56
CA ILE A 57 0.98 0.51 11.24
C ILE A 57 0.91 -0.33 12.52
N ARG A 58 1.92 -0.26 13.38
CA ARG A 58 1.93 -0.95 14.68
C ARG A 58 0.79 -0.48 15.58
N ILE A 59 0.56 0.82 15.70
CA ILE A 59 -0.53 1.37 16.52
C ILE A 59 -1.89 0.88 16.01
N LYS A 60 -2.08 0.84 14.68
CA LYS A 60 -3.36 0.47 14.06
C LYS A 60 -3.63 -1.03 14.03
N THR A 61 -2.59 -1.86 13.91
CA THR A 61 -2.73 -3.33 13.82
C THR A 61 -2.45 -4.06 15.13
N GLY A 62 -1.77 -3.42 16.07
CA GLY A 62 -1.25 -4.07 17.29
C GLY A 62 -0.10 -5.06 17.03
N TRP A 63 0.47 -5.10 15.82
CA TRP A 63 1.48 -6.09 15.46
C TRP A 63 2.90 -5.61 15.72
N TYR A 64 3.78 -6.53 16.12
CA TYR A 64 5.22 -6.28 16.20
C TYR A 64 5.82 -5.97 14.82
N ASN A 65 6.89 -5.17 14.79
CA ASN A 65 7.56 -4.75 13.55
C ASN A 65 8.01 -5.94 12.68
N SER A 66 8.46 -7.04 13.29
CA SER A 66 8.85 -8.26 12.56
C SER A 66 7.69 -8.87 11.77
N ARG A 67 6.48 -8.87 12.35
CA ARG A 67 5.26 -9.33 11.68
C ARG A 67 4.83 -8.37 10.58
N ILE A 68 4.96 -7.06 10.83
CA ILE A 68 4.67 -6.02 9.83
C ILE A 68 5.58 -6.18 8.60
N ASN A 69 6.90 -6.25 8.82
CA ASN A 69 7.90 -6.49 7.77
C ASN A 69 7.55 -7.69 6.92
N ARG A 70 7.30 -8.84 7.57
CA ARG A 70 6.97 -10.09 6.86
C ARG A 70 5.78 -9.93 5.92
N TYR A 71 4.76 -9.16 6.30
CA TYR A 71 3.58 -8.98 5.45
C TYR A 71 3.79 -7.93 4.36
N ILE A 72 4.55 -6.86 4.62
CA ILE A 72 4.95 -5.91 3.58
C ILE A 72 5.76 -6.65 2.51
N GLU A 73 6.82 -7.36 2.91
CA GLU A 73 7.66 -8.17 2.01
C GLU A 73 6.83 -9.20 1.22
N TYR A 74 5.88 -9.86 1.90
CA TYR A 74 5.00 -10.80 1.23
C TYR A 74 4.12 -10.13 0.17
N LEU A 75 3.47 -9.01 0.50
CA LEU A 75 2.61 -8.26 -0.41
C LEU A 75 3.37 -7.73 -1.63
N GLU A 76 4.61 -7.25 -1.43
CA GLU A 76 5.50 -6.87 -2.53
C GLU A 76 5.88 -8.06 -3.41
N LYS A 77 6.29 -9.18 -2.80
CA LYS A 77 6.71 -10.38 -3.52
C LYS A 77 5.61 -10.95 -4.43
N ILE A 78 4.35 -10.82 -4.02
CA ILE A 78 3.22 -11.28 -4.83
C ILE A 78 2.68 -10.22 -5.79
N GLY A 79 3.21 -9.00 -5.77
CA GLY A 79 2.84 -7.90 -6.67
C GLY A 79 1.58 -7.14 -6.27
N VAL A 80 1.13 -7.25 -5.02
CA VAL A 80 -0.09 -6.55 -4.53
C VAL A 80 0.20 -5.09 -4.17
N ILE A 81 1.45 -4.78 -3.80
CA ILE A 81 1.91 -3.42 -3.54
C ILE A 81 3.31 -3.21 -4.13
N ARG A 82 3.71 -1.94 -4.27
CA ARG A 82 5.11 -1.53 -4.38
C ARG A 82 5.45 -0.61 -3.22
N THR A 83 6.61 -0.78 -2.58
CA THR A 83 7.12 0.18 -1.60
C THR A 83 8.14 1.11 -2.24
N THR A 84 8.15 2.35 -1.79
CA THR A 84 9.23 3.29 -2.05
C THR A 84 9.37 4.19 -0.84
N GLY A 85 10.59 4.54 -0.50
CA GLY A 85 10.82 5.55 0.51
C GLY A 85 10.83 6.96 -0.08
N ILE A 86 10.55 7.95 0.77
CA ILE A 86 10.73 9.35 0.47
C ILE A 86 11.54 9.97 1.58
N ASP A 87 12.61 10.66 1.17
CA ASP A 87 13.45 11.41 2.07
C ASP A 87 12.68 12.62 2.63
N VAL A 88 12.43 12.57 3.94
CA VAL A 88 11.78 13.64 4.72
C VAL A 88 12.83 14.54 5.37
N GLY A 89 13.95 14.76 4.67
CA GLY A 89 15.08 15.52 5.18
C GLY A 89 15.91 14.73 6.19
N LYS A 90 16.61 15.42 7.10
CA LYS A 90 17.74 14.86 7.87
C LYS A 90 17.51 13.61 8.75
N ARG A 91 16.31 13.03 8.88
CA ARG A 91 16.06 12.04 9.95
C ARG A 91 15.25 10.77 9.65
N PHE A 92 14.30 10.71 8.72
CA PHE A 92 13.56 9.46 8.48
C PHE A 92 12.99 9.37 7.06
N GLU A 93 13.22 8.24 6.41
CA GLU A 93 12.56 7.86 5.17
C GLU A 93 11.14 7.36 5.50
N GLN A 94 10.10 8.06 5.03
CA GLN A 94 8.73 7.56 5.15
C GLN A 94 8.46 6.59 4.00
N GLN A 95 7.94 5.41 4.33
CA GLN A 95 7.55 4.42 3.35
C GLN A 95 6.20 4.80 2.72
N VAL A 96 6.16 4.76 1.40
CA VAL A 96 5.00 4.95 0.54
C VAL A 96 4.67 3.63 -0.12
N TYR A 97 3.41 3.22 0.03
CA TYR A 97 2.87 1.98 -0.47
C TYR A 97 1.95 2.30 -1.66
N ILE A 98 2.33 1.85 -2.85
CA ILE A 98 1.54 1.99 -4.07
C ILE A 98 0.67 0.75 -4.21
N LEU A 99 -0.64 0.95 -4.25
CA LEU A 99 -1.68 -0.09 -4.19
C LEU A 99 -2.33 -0.38 -5.54
N GLY A 100 -2.09 0.48 -6.52
CA GLY A 100 -2.75 0.46 -7.83
C GLY A 100 -2.60 1.79 -8.55
N ARG A 101 -3.47 2.02 -9.54
CA ARG A 101 -3.49 3.22 -10.37
C ARG A 101 -4.91 3.67 -10.67
N ARG A 102 -5.12 4.96 -10.88
CA ARG A 102 -6.36 5.47 -11.46
C ARG A 102 -6.34 5.28 -12.96
N SER A 103 -7.43 4.76 -13.50
CA SER A 103 -7.68 4.78 -14.94
C SER A 103 -7.85 6.22 -15.45
N SER A 104 -7.73 6.40 -16.76
CA SER A 104 -8.04 7.66 -17.44
C SER A 104 -9.48 8.14 -17.23
N MET A 105 -10.41 7.23 -16.91
CA MET A 105 -11.80 7.52 -16.59
C MET A 105 -12.03 7.90 -15.12
N GLY A 106 -10.97 8.00 -14.31
CA GLY A 106 -11.05 8.37 -12.89
C GLY A 106 -11.43 7.22 -11.95
N HIS A 107 -11.62 6.00 -12.47
CA HIS A 107 -11.86 4.82 -11.63
C HIS A 107 -10.55 4.31 -11.03
N ASP A 108 -10.54 4.14 -9.71
CA ASP A 108 -9.46 3.50 -8.96
C ASP A 108 -9.35 2.01 -9.37
N ARG A 109 -8.19 1.60 -9.90
CA ARG A 109 -7.85 0.20 -10.19
C ARG A 109 -6.77 -0.29 -9.24
N PHE A 110 -7.08 -1.30 -8.44
CA PHE A 110 -6.15 -1.87 -7.48
C PHE A 110 -5.42 -3.08 -8.04
N PHE A 111 -4.14 -3.29 -7.68
CA PHE A 111 -3.39 -4.47 -8.12
C PHE A 111 -4.01 -5.78 -7.60
N ILE A 112 -4.68 -5.74 -6.45
CA ILE A 112 -5.43 -6.89 -5.93
C ILE A 112 -6.57 -7.31 -6.86
N ASP A 113 -7.24 -6.34 -7.51
CA ASP A 113 -8.36 -6.61 -8.41
C ASP A 113 -7.85 -7.30 -9.68
N GLU A 114 -6.64 -6.98 -10.12
CA GLU A 114 -5.99 -7.63 -11.27
C GLU A 114 -5.68 -9.10 -10.97
N ILE A 115 -5.18 -9.39 -9.76
CA ILE A 115 -4.94 -10.77 -9.30
C ILE A 115 -6.25 -11.58 -9.19
N ILE A 116 -7.38 -10.93 -8.91
CA ILE A 116 -8.70 -11.58 -8.81
C ILE A 116 -9.29 -11.87 -10.19
N ASN A 117 -9.16 -10.92 -11.12
CA ASN A 117 -9.83 -10.94 -12.42
C ASN A 117 -8.99 -11.53 -13.55
N GLU A 118 -7.75 -11.96 -13.30
CA GLU A 118 -6.98 -12.77 -14.24
C GLU A 118 -7.66 -14.14 -14.46
N PRO A 119 -7.88 -14.57 -15.73
CA PRO A 119 -8.60 -15.81 -16.05
C PRO A 119 -7.91 -17.09 -15.58
#